data_AF-A0A444YPG3-F1
#
_entry.id   AF-A0A444YPG3-F1
#
_cell.length_a   1.000
_cell.length_b   1.000
_cell.length_c   1.000
_cell.angle_alpha   90.00
_cell.angle_beta   90.00
_cell.angle_gamma   90.00
#
_symmetry.space_group_name_H-M   'P 1'
#
loop_
_entity.id
_entity.type
_entity.pdbx_description
1 polymer ?
#
loop_
_entity_poly.entity_id
_entity_poly.type
_entity_poly.pdbx_seq_one_letter_code
_entity_poly.pdbx_strand_id
1 'polypeptide(L)' 'MLPPATVTGILVLVHGFTGESSWFLQLTAIYFAKVGFATCAIDHQGHGFSDGLIAHIPDINPAIDDCIAFFDEFCSML' A
#
# COMPACT_ATOMS: atom_id res chain seq x y z
N MET A 1 -8.07 -3.03 25.00
CA MET A 1 -7.26 -2.60 23.85
C MET A 1 -5.81 -2.90 24.20
N LEU A 2 -5.09 -3.68 23.39
CA LEU A 2 -3.66 -3.87 23.61
C LEU A 2 -2.94 -2.53 23.37
N PRO A 3 -1.89 -2.20 24.13
CA PRO A 3 -1.07 -1.04 23.83
C PRO A 3 -0.51 -1.16 22.40
N PRO A 4 -0.33 -0.04 21.66
CA PRO A 4 0.32 -0.08 20.36
C PRO A 4 1.63 -0.85 20.45
N ALA A 5 1.80 -1.87 19.61
CA ALA A 5 3.06 -2.57 19.53
C ALA A 5 4.16 -1.57 19.10
N THR A 6 5.35 -1.69 19.68
CA THR A 6 6.51 -0.94 19.18
C THR A 6 6.72 -1.31 17.72
N VAL A 7 6.77 -0.32 16.84
CA VAL A 7 7.05 -0.54 15.42
C VAL A 7 8.50 -0.99 15.27
N THR A 8 8.71 -2.19 14.71
CA THR A 8 10.02 -2.82 14.51
C THR A 8 10.49 -2.77 13.06
N GLY A 9 9.59 -2.42 12.14
CA GLY A 9 9.89 -2.28 10.72
C GLY A 9 8.69 -1.77 9.92
N ILE A 10 8.93 -1.49 8.65
CA ILE A 10 7.92 -1.08 7.68
C ILE A 10 7.67 -2.21 6.69
N LEU A 11 6.41 -2.44 6.34
CA LEU A 11 6.01 -3.31 5.24
C LEU A 11 5.13 -2.53 4.26
N VAL A 12 5.67 -2.27 3.07
CA VAL A 12 4.93 -1.70 1.95
C VAL A 12 4.28 -2.84 1.15
N LEU A 13 2.99 -2.74 0.86
CA LEU A 13 2.24 -3.75 0.12
C LEU A 13 1.74 -3.18 -1.21
N VAL A 14 1.89 -3.98 -2.27
CA VAL A 14 1.47 -3.62 -3.64
C VAL A 14 0.50 -4.67 -4.15
N HIS A 15 -0.65 -4.23 -4.67
CA HIS A 15 -1.64 -5.13 -5.24
C HIS A 15 -1.32 -5.44 -6.72
N GLY A 16 -1.87 -6.54 -7.23
CA GLY A 16 -1.80 -6.89 -8.65
C GLY A 16 -2.89 -6.23 -9.49
N PHE A 17 -2.85 -6.41 -10.81
CA PHE A 17 -3.73 -5.75 -11.78
C PHE A 17 -5.23 -5.91 -11.54
N THR A 18 -5.70 -7.05 -11.05
CA THR A 18 -7.16 -7.27 -10.86
C THR A 18 -7.65 -6.93 -9.45
N GLY A 19 -6.76 -6.45 -8.59
CA GLY A 19 -7.04 -6.22 -7.17
C GLY A 19 -7.02 -4.75 -6.79
N GLU A 20 -7.33 -4.50 -5.52
CA GLU A 20 -7.12 -3.22 -4.84
C GLU A 20 -6.81 -3.48 -3.35
N SER A 21 -6.28 -2.47 -2.67
CA SER A 21 -5.67 -2.58 -1.34
C SER A 21 -6.64 -2.97 -0.21
N SER A 22 -7.90 -2.57 -0.28
CA SER A 22 -8.91 -2.68 0.78
C SER A 22 -9.43 -4.08 1.03
N TRP A 23 -9.34 -5.00 0.06
CA TRP A 23 -9.67 -6.42 0.28
C TRP A 23 -8.54 -7.37 -0.07
N PHE A 24 -7.72 -7.08 -1.08
CA PHE A 24 -6.69 -8.02 -1.52
C PHE A 24 -5.54 -8.10 -0.51
N LEU A 25 -5.16 -6.96 0.07
CA LEU A 25 -4.01 -6.84 0.97
C LEU A 25 -4.41 -6.78 2.45
N GLN A 26 -5.69 -6.57 2.75
CA GLN A 26 -6.17 -6.18 4.07
C GLN A 26 -5.75 -7.13 5.19
N LEU A 27 -5.98 -8.43 5.03
CA LEU A 27 -5.66 -9.40 6.09
C LEU A 27 -4.15 -9.57 6.29
N THR A 28 -3.36 -9.47 5.21
CA THR A 28 -1.90 -9.46 5.29
C THR A 28 -1.40 -8.23 6.05
N ALA A 29 -1.89 -7.04 5.71
CA ALA A 29 -1.56 -5.81 6.42
C ALA A 29 -1.94 -5.88 7.90
N ILE A 30 -3.15 -6.35 8.23
CA ILE A 30 -3.60 -6.52 9.62
C ILE A 30 -2.70 -7.50 10.39
N TYR A 31 -2.30 -8.61 9.76
CA TYR A 31 -1.41 -9.58 10.40
C TYR A 31 -0.07 -8.94 10.76
N PHE A 32 0.57 -8.25 9.81
CA PHE A 32 1.87 -7.62 10.03
C PHE A 32 1.80 -6.46 11.02
N ALA A 33 0.74 -5.67 10.99
CA ALA A 33 0.47 -4.65 11.99
C ALA A 33 0.40 -5.23 13.42
N LYS A 34 -0.24 -6.41 13.58
CA LYS A 34 -0.34 -7.08 14.88
C LYS A 34 1.00 -7.63 15.39
N VAL A 35 1.95 -7.93 14.51
CA VAL A 35 3.28 -8.45 14.89
C VAL A 35 4.38 -7.38 14.89
N GLY A 36 3.99 -6.10 14.85
CA GLY A 36 4.91 -4.98 15.10
C GLY A 36 5.39 -4.22 13.86
N PHE A 37 4.77 -4.38 12.69
CA PHE A 37 5.13 -3.60 11.50
C PHE A 37 4.18 -2.42 11.30
N ALA A 38 4.72 -1.29 10.84
CA ALA A 38 3.89 -0.28 10.20
C ALA A 38 3.64 -0.70 8.75
N THR A 39 2.38 -0.76 8.34
CA THR A 39 1.99 -1.26 7.01
C THR A 39 1.30 -0.18 6.21
N CYS A 40 1.62 -0.06 4.92
CA CYS A 40 0.93 0.83 4.00
C CYS A 40 0.74 0.18 2.61
N ALA A 41 -0.26 0.67 1.88
CA ALA A 41 -0.54 0.29 0.50
C ALA A 41 -1.20 1.48 -0.21
N ILE A 42 -1.08 1.53 -1.54
CA ILE A 42 -1.84 2.44 -2.40
C ILE A 42 -2.55 1.64 -3.48
N ASP A 43 -3.63 2.21 -3.99
CA ASP A 43 -4.24 1.72 -5.22
C ASP A 43 -3.55 2.36 -6.42
N HIS A 44 -3.19 1.55 -7.41
CA HIS A 44 -2.63 2.04 -8.67
C HIS A 44 -3.64 2.92 -9.41
N GLN A 45 -3.15 3.81 -10.29
CA GLN A 45 -4.00 4.60 -11.17
C GLN A 45 -5.03 3.71 -11.90
N GLY A 46 -6.30 4.12 -11.89
CA GLY A 46 -7.42 3.37 -12.49
C GLY A 46 -7.82 2.10 -11.74
N HIS A 47 -7.35 1.89 -10.50
CA HIS A 47 -7.72 0.76 -9.64
C HIS A 47 -8.28 1.25 -8.30
N GLY A 48 -9.13 0.42 -7.69
CA GLY A 48 -9.70 0.66 -6.37
C GLY A 48 -10.34 2.04 -6.26
N PHE A 49 -9.83 2.84 -5.33
CA PHE A 49 -10.31 4.19 -5.06
C PHE A 49 -9.44 5.29 -5.66
N SER A 50 -8.39 4.95 -6.39
CA SER A 50 -7.52 5.90 -7.08
C SER A 50 -8.13 6.37 -8.41
N ASP A 51 -7.83 7.61 -8.79
CA ASP A 51 -8.26 8.20 -10.06
C ASP A 51 -7.66 7.48 -11.28
N GLY A 52 -8.31 7.64 -12.44
CA GLY A 52 -7.85 7.11 -13.72
C GLY A 52 -8.94 6.35 -14.48
N LEU A 53 -8.65 6.01 -15.74
CA LEU A 53 -9.53 5.12 -16.49
C LEU A 53 -9.36 3.69 -15.97
N ILE A 54 -10.48 3.00 -15.71
CA ILE A 54 -10.51 1.68 -15.07
C ILE A 54 -9.56 0.71 -15.79
N ALA A 55 -8.60 0.17 -15.02
CA ALA A 55 -7.62 -0.82 -15.46
C ALA A 55 -6.81 -0.39 -16.71
N HIS A 56 -6.65 0.92 -16.93
CA HIS A 56 -5.94 1.46 -18.08
C HIS A 56 -4.60 2.10 -17.68
N ILE A 57 -3.53 1.34 -17.86
CA ILE A 57 -2.14 1.79 -17.61
C ILE A 57 -1.35 1.62 -18.91
N PRO A 58 -1.36 2.63 -19.81
CA PRO A 58 -0.66 2.56 -21.09
C PRO A 58 0.86 2.68 -20.95
N ASP A 59 1.33 3.27 -19.85
CA ASP A 59 2.72 3.35 -19.42
C ASP A 59 2.78 3.04 -17.92
N ILE A 60 3.69 2.16 -17.51
CA ILE A 60 3.83 1.74 -16.12
C ILE A 60 4.64 2.76 -15.28
N ASN A 61 5.44 3.61 -15.91
CA ASN A 61 6.32 4.53 -15.18
C ASN A 61 5.57 5.46 -14.21
N PRO A 62 4.43 6.08 -14.58
CA PRO A 62 3.66 6.89 -13.63
C PRO A 62 3.18 6.12 -12.39
N ALA A 63 2.77 4.86 -12.55
CA ALA A 63 2.36 4.03 -11.42
C ALA A 63 3.55 3.67 -10.50
N ILE A 64 4.74 3.51 -11.07
CA ILE A 64 5.99 3.33 -10.31
C ILE A 64 6.36 4.61 -9.56
N ASP A 65 6.25 5.77 -10.21
CA ASP A 65 6.55 7.07 -9.60
C ASP A 65 5.62 7.35 -8.41
N ASP A 66 4.32 7.05 -8.54
CA ASP A 66 3.36 7.14 -7.43
C ASP A 66 3.75 6.24 -6.25
N CYS A 67 4.17 4.99 -6.54
CA CYS A 67 4.65 4.05 -5.52
C CYS A 67 5.89 4.61 -4.80
N ILE A 68 6.88 5.11 -5.54
CA ILE A 68 8.10 5.68 -4.97
C ILE A 68 7.74 6.87 -4.07
N ALA A 69 6.96 7.82 -4.59
CA ALA A 69 6.59 9.03 -3.85
C ALA A 69 5.86 8.69 -2.54
N PHE A 70 4.83 7.85 -2.60
CA PHE A 70 4.06 7.48 -1.42
C PHE A 70 4.85 6.63 -0.42
N PHE A 71 5.61 5.63 -0.90
CA PHE A 71 6.35 4.74 0.00
C PHE A 71 7.55 5.42 0.63
N ASP A 72 8.26 6.30 -0.08
CA ASP A 72 9.34 7.11 0.51
C ASP A 72 8.80 8.05 1.57
N GLU A 73 7.67 8.71 1.31
CA GLU A 73 6.99 9.55 2.31
C GLU A 73 6.64 8.73 3.56
N PHE A 74 5.97 7.59 3.40
CA PHE A 74 5.61 6.71 4.52
C PHE A 74 6.84 6.22 5.29
N CYS A 75 7.91 5.84 4.59
CA CYS A 75 9.15 5.38 5.22
C CYS A 75 9.86 6.47 6.03
N SER A 76 9.65 7.74 5.68
CA SER A 76 10.23 8.88 6.41
C SER A 76 9.50 9.25 7.71
N MET A 77 8.31 8.67 7.97
CA MET A 77 7.47 9.00 9.12
C MET A 77 7.84 8.24 10.42
N LEU A 78 8.82 7.34 10.39
CA LEU A 78 9.28 6.51 11.50
C LEU A 78 10.76 6.76 11.81
#